data_AF-A0A7L0CGC0-F1
#
_entry.id   AF-A0A7L0CGC0-F1
#
_cell.length_a   1.000
_cell.length_b   1.000
_cell.length_c   1.000
_cell.angle_alpha   90.00
_cell.angle_beta   90.00
_cell.angle_gamma   90.00
#
_symmetry.space_group_name_H-M   'P 1'
#
loop_
_entity.id
_entity.type
_entity.pdbx_description
1 polymer ?
#
loop_
_entity_poly.entity_id
_entity_poly.type
_entity_poly.pdbx_seq_one_letter_code
_entity_poly.pdbx_strand_id
1 'polypeptide(L)'
;VTAAACPTVCRCAGGRVYCNDRGLTAIPEGLPAGATTLFLQNNRIGDAGIPARLGHLSALKVLYLYANALEQLPAYLPPALRELHLQENNVRGLCRRALARAPLLERLHLDDNSVSAAGIEEDAFAENRRLRLLFLSRNHLSSVPPGLPPALEELRLDDNRIHTIPLRAFEGLPALRRLVLDGNLLANQRMADDTFSRLVNLSELSLGRNALAAPPANLPRARLRRLSLAANAISHVPAGALARMRSLERLDLSDNNLTTLPRGLFDDLGSLSHLGLRNNPWFCGCNLAWLRDWLRRRAPQGLEVKGLLCQAPARLRGLAVGDLRGEMDACDPPAAPGAAAAAPGVVAASPGAVAASPGVMAASPGTAAAAPGVPASTGGLWLQAAPGGSLRVRWPPAPPGASLRLSWLRPGGGAVTETLVRGERGEYVVTALQPRAAYRVCLSALDPPGIATPPLCAQARAGGETTPVSPGPPPPRDAPPALPPAAAAGGAAA
;
A
#
# COMPACT_ATOMS: atom_id res chain seq x y z
N VAL A 1 -2.89 -20.10 -56.52
CA VAL A 1 -2.36 -19.63 -55.22
C VAL A 1 -1.09 -20.42 -54.95
N THR A 2 0.06 -19.88 -55.34
CA THR A 2 1.36 -20.52 -55.09
C THR A 2 1.55 -20.59 -53.58
N ALA A 3 1.74 -21.79 -53.02
CA ALA A 3 2.11 -21.95 -51.62
C ALA A 3 3.35 -21.08 -51.38
N ALA A 4 3.22 -20.04 -50.56
CA ALA A 4 4.33 -19.17 -50.22
C ALA A 4 5.44 -20.05 -49.63
N ALA A 5 6.53 -20.18 -50.40
CA ALA A 5 7.65 -21.00 -50.02
C ALA A 5 8.21 -20.49 -48.69
N CYS A 6 8.50 -21.41 -47.77
CA CYS A 6 9.16 -21.08 -46.53
C CYS A 6 10.46 -20.29 -46.82
N PRO A 7 10.79 -19.23 -46.07
CA PRO A 7 12.06 -18.53 -46.24
C PRO A 7 13.22 -19.53 -46.14
N THR A 8 14.20 -19.46 -47.04
CA THR A 8 15.32 -20.43 -47.11
C THR A 8 16.14 -20.50 -45.83
N VAL A 9 16.23 -19.37 -45.12
CA VAL A 9 16.89 -19.26 -43.81
C VAL A 9 16.08 -19.90 -42.69
N CYS A 10 14.78 -20.11 -42.86
CA CYS A 10 13.89 -20.65 -41.85
C CYS A 10 13.41 -22.06 -42.19
N ARG A 11 12.82 -22.74 -41.20
CA ARG A 11 12.14 -24.03 -41.39
C ARG A 11 10.66 -23.88 -41.08
N CYS A 12 9.79 -24.38 -41.95
CA CYS A 12 8.34 -24.29 -41.77
C CYS A 12 7.73 -25.69 -41.69
N ALA A 13 6.87 -25.93 -40.70
CA ALA A 13 6.17 -27.21 -40.54
C ALA A 13 4.83 -26.99 -39.83
N GLY A 14 3.73 -27.49 -40.41
CA GLY A 14 2.41 -27.51 -39.74
C GLY A 14 1.91 -26.14 -39.27
N GLY A 15 2.12 -25.08 -40.07
CA GLY A 15 1.74 -23.71 -39.71
C GLY A 15 2.66 -23.05 -38.66
N ARG A 16 3.77 -23.69 -38.28
CA ARG A 16 4.81 -23.12 -37.43
C ARG A 16 6.01 -22.74 -38.28
N VAL A 17 6.62 -21.60 -37.98
CA VAL A 17 7.79 -21.07 -38.69
C VAL A 17 8.93 -20.88 -37.70
N TYR A 18 10.02 -21.61 -37.91
CA TYR A 18 11.21 -21.66 -37.07
C TYR A 18 12.32 -20.83 -37.70
N CYS A 19 12.50 -19.61 -37.19
CA CYS A 19 13.54 -18.65 -37.56
C CYS A 19 14.44 -18.28 -36.35
N ASN A 20 14.35 -19.01 -35.24
CA ASN A 20 15.11 -18.79 -34.02
C ASN A 20 16.61 -19.16 -34.17
N ASP A 21 17.48 -18.59 -33.34
CA ASP A 21 18.90 -18.97 -33.21
C ASP A 21 19.71 -18.90 -34.52
N ARG A 22 19.42 -17.91 -35.38
CA ARG A 22 20.00 -17.80 -36.72
C ARG A 22 20.82 -16.52 -36.94
N GLY A 23 20.97 -15.70 -35.91
CA GLY A 23 21.67 -14.42 -36.00
C GLY A 23 20.98 -13.41 -36.91
N LEU A 24 19.67 -13.54 -37.11
CA LEU A 24 18.89 -12.68 -38.00
C LEU A 24 18.86 -11.25 -37.47
N THR A 25 19.08 -10.27 -38.34
CA THR A 25 18.92 -8.84 -38.02
C THR A 25 17.56 -8.28 -38.44
N ALA A 26 16.83 -9.02 -39.28
CA ALA A 26 15.50 -8.69 -39.74
C ALA A 26 14.65 -9.95 -39.94
N ILE A 27 13.33 -9.79 -39.89
CA ILE A 27 12.38 -10.85 -40.18
C ILE A 27 12.47 -11.18 -41.68
N PRO A 28 12.70 -12.45 -42.07
CA PRO A 28 12.84 -12.84 -43.47
C PRO A 28 11.58 -12.57 -44.29
N GLU A 29 11.77 -12.23 -45.57
CA GLU A 29 10.66 -12.11 -46.52
C GLU A 29 10.07 -13.48 -46.86
N GLY A 30 8.82 -13.50 -47.31
CA GLY A 30 8.15 -14.73 -47.76
C GLY A 30 7.55 -15.59 -46.63
N LEU A 31 7.25 -15.01 -45.46
CA LEU A 31 6.54 -15.73 -44.41
C LEU A 31 5.19 -16.28 -44.93
N PRO A 32 4.87 -17.56 -44.66
CA PRO A 32 3.63 -18.15 -45.12
C PRO A 32 2.42 -17.48 -44.46
N ALA A 33 1.44 -17.04 -45.27
CA ALA A 33 0.26 -16.32 -44.79
C ALA A 33 -0.60 -17.13 -43.78
N GLY A 34 -0.54 -18.47 -43.86
CA GLY A 34 -1.20 -19.39 -42.93
C GLY A 34 -0.38 -19.73 -41.67
N ALA A 35 0.73 -19.02 -41.40
CA ALA A 35 1.50 -19.23 -40.18
C ALA A 35 0.66 -18.89 -38.95
N THR A 36 0.62 -19.81 -37.98
CA THR A 36 -0.08 -19.67 -36.70
C THR A 36 0.87 -19.34 -35.55
N THR A 37 2.11 -19.82 -35.64
CA THR A 37 3.17 -19.57 -34.65
C THR A 37 4.47 -19.21 -35.36
N LEU A 38 5.11 -18.14 -34.91
CA LEU A 38 6.37 -17.66 -35.45
C LEU A 38 7.43 -17.60 -34.34
N PHE A 39 8.52 -18.34 -34.53
CA PHE A 39 9.66 -18.41 -33.62
C PHE A 39 10.81 -17.58 -34.18
N LEU A 40 11.08 -16.43 -33.57
CA LEU A 40 12.14 -15.48 -33.95
C LEU A 40 13.08 -15.16 -32.78
N GLN A 41 13.03 -15.95 -31.70
CA GLN A 41 13.87 -15.72 -30.53
C GLN A 41 15.37 -15.91 -30.78
N ASN A 42 16.20 -15.42 -29.87
CA ASN A 42 17.65 -15.60 -29.89
C ASN A 42 18.26 -15.14 -31.23
N ASN A 43 17.88 -13.95 -31.66
CA ASN A 43 18.38 -13.31 -32.87
C ASN A 43 18.89 -11.90 -32.52
N ARG A 44 19.18 -11.09 -33.54
CA ARG A 44 19.65 -9.70 -33.39
C ARG A 44 18.67 -8.74 -34.07
N ILE A 45 17.38 -9.07 -34.04
CA ILE A 45 16.34 -8.29 -34.72
C ILE A 45 16.14 -6.99 -33.95
N GLY A 46 16.39 -5.86 -34.61
CA GLY A 46 16.08 -4.53 -34.10
C GLY A 46 14.76 -3.99 -34.68
N ASP A 47 14.38 -2.78 -34.29
CA ASP A 47 13.09 -2.17 -34.68
C ASP A 47 12.92 -2.06 -36.21
N ALA A 48 13.98 -1.69 -36.92
CA ALA A 48 14.00 -1.61 -38.40
C ALA A 48 13.89 -2.98 -39.08
N GLY A 49 14.18 -4.06 -38.35
CA GLY A 49 14.10 -5.44 -38.82
C GLY A 49 12.68 -6.00 -38.85
N ILE A 50 11.68 -5.25 -38.37
CA ILE A 50 10.27 -5.68 -38.37
C ILE A 50 9.52 -5.04 -39.54
N PRO A 51 9.20 -5.79 -40.60
CA PRO A 51 8.51 -5.25 -41.76
C PRO A 51 7.01 -5.05 -41.49
N ALA A 52 6.41 -4.05 -42.13
CA ALA A 52 4.97 -3.78 -42.04
C ALA A 52 4.09 -4.96 -42.47
N ARG A 53 4.61 -5.84 -43.34
CA ARG A 53 3.93 -7.05 -43.80
C ARG A 53 3.62 -8.04 -42.68
N LEU A 54 4.31 -7.96 -41.52
CA LEU A 54 3.99 -8.77 -40.35
C LEU A 54 2.53 -8.57 -39.92
N GLY A 55 2.01 -7.34 -40.04
CA GLY A 55 0.62 -7.02 -39.74
C GLY A 55 -0.40 -7.68 -40.67
N HIS A 56 0.01 -8.21 -41.82
CA HIS A 56 -0.88 -8.91 -42.77
C HIS A 56 -1.08 -10.40 -42.43
N LEU A 57 -0.33 -10.96 -41.46
CA LEU A 57 -0.44 -12.36 -41.06
C LEU A 57 -1.66 -12.58 -40.16
N SER A 58 -2.85 -12.62 -40.77
CA SER A 58 -4.13 -12.74 -40.07
C SER A 58 -4.36 -14.08 -39.35
N ALA A 59 -3.56 -15.11 -39.66
CA ALA A 59 -3.61 -16.40 -38.97
C ALA A 59 -2.67 -16.49 -37.75
N LEU A 60 -1.77 -15.52 -37.56
CA LEU A 60 -0.74 -15.59 -36.53
C LEU A 60 -1.32 -15.34 -35.14
N LYS A 61 -1.19 -16.34 -34.27
CA LYS A 61 -1.71 -16.30 -32.89
C LYS A 61 -0.61 -16.13 -31.86
N VAL A 62 0.60 -16.65 -32.13
CA VAL A 62 1.72 -16.66 -31.17
C VAL A 62 2.98 -16.16 -31.87
N LEU A 63 3.63 -15.17 -31.27
CA LEU A 63 4.85 -14.55 -31.77
C LEU A 63 5.93 -14.56 -30.68
N TYR A 64 7.03 -15.29 -30.93
CA TYR A 64 8.21 -15.30 -30.08
C TYR A 64 9.30 -14.39 -30.63
N LEU A 65 9.59 -13.30 -29.93
CA LEU A 65 10.60 -12.30 -30.25
C LEU A 65 11.56 -12.05 -29.08
N TYR A 66 11.61 -12.95 -28.10
CA TYR A 66 12.48 -12.80 -26.94
C TYR A 66 13.96 -12.94 -27.29
N ALA A 67 14.85 -12.38 -26.44
CA ALA A 67 16.29 -12.38 -26.68
C ALA A 67 16.65 -11.82 -28.08
N ASN A 68 16.27 -10.55 -28.31
CA ASN A 68 16.53 -9.78 -29.52
C ASN A 68 17.02 -8.37 -29.14
N ALA A 69 17.11 -7.45 -30.11
CA ALA A 69 17.63 -6.10 -29.95
C ALA A 69 16.56 -5.02 -30.13
N LEU A 70 15.30 -5.30 -29.74
CA LEU A 70 14.18 -4.35 -29.89
C LEU A 70 14.26 -3.24 -28.84
N GLU A 71 14.13 -1.98 -29.26
CA GLU A 71 14.06 -0.82 -28.35
C GLU A 71 12.63 -0.32 -28.15
N GLN A 72 11.73 -0.66 -29.08
CA GLN A 72 10.34 -0.24 -29.05
C GLN A 72 9.40 -1.41 -29.30
N LEU A 73 8.13 -1.23 -28.91
CA LEU A 73 7.08 -2.18 -29.26
C LEU A 73 6.89 -2.20 -30.79
N PRO A 74 6.83 -3.38 -31.44
CA PRO A 74 6.61 -3.50 -32.88
C PRO A 74 5.38 -2.72 -33.36
N ALA A 75 5.55 -1.78 -34.29
CA ALA A 75 4.45 -0.92 -34.76
C ALA A 75 3.34 -1.69 -35.50
N TYR A 76 3.69 -2.81 -36.15
CA TYR A 76 2.81 -3.58 -37.03
C TYR A 76 2.56 -4.98 -36.46
N LEU A 77 1.85 -5.06 -35.34
CA LEU A 77 1.43 -6.34 -34.77
C LEU A 77 0.29 -6.99 -35.58
N PRO A 78 0.29 -8.34 -35.72
CA PRO A 78 -0.80 -9.06 -36.37
C PRO A 78 -2.13 -8.95 -35.61
N PRO A 79 -3.28 -8.85 -36.31
CA PRO A 79 -4.57 -8.60 -35.68
C PRO A 79 -5.15 -9.78 -34.89
N ALA A 80 -4.80 -11.01 -35.24
CA ALA A 80 -5.26 -12.22 -34.56
C ALA A 80 -4.33 -12.70 -33.43
N LEU A 81 -3.32 -11.89 -33.09
CA LEU A 81 -2.31 -12.25 -32.10
C LEU A 81 -2.94 -12.39 -30.72
N ARG A 82 -2.64 -13.51 -30.06
CA ARG A 82 -3.08 -13.86 -28.70
C ARG A 82 -1.94 -13.85 -27.71
N GLU A 83 -0.74 -14.21 -28.15
CA GLU A 83 0.43 -14.32 -27.28
C GLU A 83 1.64 -13.64 -27.92
N LEU A 84 2.24 -12.72 -27.17
CA LEU A 84 3.42 -11.96 -27.58
C LEU A 84 4.51 -12.10 -26.52
N HIS A 85 5.65 -12.65 -26.96
CA HIS A 85 6.83 -12.82 -26.13
C HIS A 85 7.94 -11.87 -26.56
N LEU A 86 8.23 -10.87 -25.73
CA LEU A 86 9.23 -9.83 -25.95
C LEU A 86 10.26 -9.76 -24.83
N GLN A 87 10.35 -10.79 -23.98
CA GLN A 87 11.30 -10.79 -22.87
C GLN A 87 12.76 -10.73 -23.34
N GLU A 88 13.67 -10.23 -22.50
CA GLU A 88 15.10 -10.10 -22.82
C GLU A 88 15.33 -9.25 -24.10
N ASN A 89 14.70 -8.08 -24.16
CA ASN A 89 14.94 -7.06 -25.18
C ASN A 89 15.31 -5.73 -24.48
N ASN A 90 15.34 -4.61 -25.23
CA ASN A 90 15.59 -3.29 -24.67
C ASN A 90 14.36 -2.36 -24.80
N VAL A 91 13.15 -2.91 -24.77
CA VAL A 91 11.91 -2.15 -24.98
C VAL A 91 11.77 -1.09 -23.89
N ARG A 92 11.69 0.19 -24.28
CA ARG A 92 11.62 1.33 -23.34
C ARG A 92 10.20 1.77 -22.99
N GLY A 93 9.24 1.47 -23.86
CA GLY A 93 7.89 2.01 -23.75
C GLY A 93 6.84 1.22 -24.51
N LEU A 94 5.58 1.51 -24.19
CA LEU A 94 4.40 0.85 -24.74
C LEU A 94 3.53 1.90 -25.45
N CYS A 95 3.44 1.78 -26.77
CA CYS A 95 2.63 2.65 -27.60
C CYS A 95 1.21 2.10 -27.76
N ARG A 96 0.20 2.94 -27.51
CA ARG A 96 -1.21 2.61 -27.65
C ARG A 96 -1.56 2.17 -29.06
N ARG A 97 -1.02 2.85 -30.07
CA ARG A 97 -1.31 2.56 -31.49
C ARG A 97 -0.86 1.17 -31.92
N ALA A 98 0.29 0.72 -31.42
CA ALA A 98 0.82 -0.61 -31.71
C ALA A 98 -0.02 -1.70 -31.02
N LEU A 99 -0.34 -1.53 -29.74
CA LEU A 99 -1.18 -2.47 -28.98
C LEU A 99 -2.61 -2.56 -29.52
N ALA A 100 -3.18 -1.45 -30.00
CA ALA A 100 -4.49 -1.40 -30.62
C ALA A 100 -4.60 -2.26 -31.89
N ARG A 101 -3.48 -2.57 -32.56
CA ARG A 101 -3.46 -3.48 -33.72
C ARG A 101 -3.72 -4.93 -33.31
N ALA A 102 -3.47 -5.31 -32.07
CA ALA A 102 -3.67 -6.67 -31.55
C ALA A 102 -4.75 -6.71 -30.44
N PRO A 103 -6.03 -6.45 -30.76
CA PRO A 103 -7.11 -6.37 -29.75
C PRO A 103 -7.43 -7.73 -29.10
N LEU A 104 -7.05 -8.84 -29.73
CA LEU A 104 -7.26 -10.20 -29.23
C LEU A 104 -6.14 -10.72 -28.32
N LEU A 105 -5.18 -9.86 -27.96
CA LEU A 105 -4.04 -10.25 -27.14
C LEU A 105 -4.50 -10.72 -25.76
N GLU A 106 -4.08 -11.92 -25.37
CA GLU A 106 -4.38 -12.58 -24.10
C GLU A 106 -3.17 -12.60 -23.15
N ARG A 107 -1.96 -12.73 -23.70
CA ARG A 107 -0.70 -12.83 -22.95
C ARG A 107 0.36 -11.91 -23.53
N LEU A 108 0.95 -11.08 -22.67
CA LEU A 108 2.04 -10.19 -23.03
C LEU A 108 3.19 -10.35 -22.04
N HIS A 109 4.33 -10.83 -22.56
CA HIS A 109 5.57 -11.01 -21.80
C HIS A 109 6.55 -9.92 -22.18
N LEU A 110 6.92 -9.08 -21.22
CA LEU A 110 7.87 -7.97 -21.35
C LEU A 110 8.92 -8.04 -20.22
N ASP A 111 9.15 -9.23 -19.67
CA ASP A 111 10.16 -9.45 -18.63
C ASP A 111 11.56 -9.06 -19.13
N ASP A 112 12.44 -8.58 -18.26
CA ASP A 112 13.83 -8.22 -18.63
C ASP A 112 13.89 -7.25 -19.82
N ASN A 113 13.27 -6.09 -19.64
CA ASN A 113 13.28 -4.99 -20.59
C ASN A 113 13.62 -3.67 -19.87
N SER A 114 13.57 -2.56 -20.60
CA SER A 114 13.84 -1.22 -20.09
C SER A 114 12.57 -0.37 -19.93
N VAL A 115 11.40 -1.00 -19.73
CA VAL A 115 10.11 -0.28 -19.69
C VAL A 115 10.06 0.63 -18.47
N SER A 116 9.76 1.90 -18.70
CA SER A 116 9.58 2.90 -17.64
C SER A 116 8.13 3.39 -17.57
N ALA A 117 7.70 3.90 -16.41
CA ALA A 117 6.34 4.40 -16.25
C ALA A 117 6.02 5.56 -17.23
N ALA A 118 7.01 6.40 -17.53
CA ALA A 118 6.89 7.48 -18.52
C ALA A 118 6.89 6.97 -19.98
N GLY A 119 7.42 5.77 -20.22
CA GLY A 119 7.42 5.13 -21.53
C GLY A 119 6.09 4.47 -21.89
N ILE A 120 5.19 4.28 -20.93
CA ILE A 120 3.85 3.73 -21.17
C ILE A 120 2.91 4.89 -21.49
N GLU A 121 2.36 4.91 -22.71
CA GLU A 121 1.35 5.92 -23.09
C GLU A 121 0.09 5.80 -22.20
N GLU A 122 -0.59 6.92 -21.99
CA GLU A 122 -1.88 6.93 -21.31
C GLU A 122 -2.88 6.01 -22.04
N ASP A 123 -3.58 5.17 -21.27
CA ASP A 123 -4.53 4.19 -21.78
C ASP A 123 -3.95 3.28 -22.86
N ALA A 124 -2.65 2.95 -22.78
CA ALA A 124 -1.97 2.07 -23.74
C ALA A 124 -2.70 0.73 -23.96
N PHE A 125 -3.40 0.23 -22.94
CA PHE A 125 -4.11 -1.06 -22.96
C PHE A 125 -5.62 -0.96 -23.24
N ALA A 126 -6.16 0.21 -23.61
CA ALA A 126 -7.60 0.43 -23.75
C ALA A 126 -8.31 -0.56 -24.70
N GLU A 127 -7.63 -0.95 -25.78
CA GLU A 127 -8.18 -1.86 -26.79
C GLU A 127 -7.94 -3.34 -26.46
N ASN A 128 -6.99 -3.66 -25.56
CA ASN A 128 -6.62 -5.03 -25.21
C ASN A 128 -7.51 -5.60 -24.10
N ARG A 129 -8.83 -5.56 -24.32
CA ARG A 129 -9.84 -6.01 -23.33
C ARG A 129 -9.81 -7.51 -23.05
N ARG A 130 -9.04 -8.28 -23.83
CA ARG A 130 -8.84 -9.73 -23.67
C ARG A 130 -7.54 -10.07 -22.96
N LEU A 131 -6.73 -9.09 -22.57
CA LEU A 131 -5.44 -9.34 -21.93
C LEU A 131 -5.67 -9.90 -20.53
N ARG A 132 -5.16 -11.11 -20.29
CA ARG A 132 -5.29 -11.86 -19.04
C ARG A 132 -3.99 -11.90 -18.27
N LEU A 133 -2.86 -12.04 -18.96
CA LEU A 133 -1.54 -12.12 -18.35
C LEU A 133 -0.67 -10.97 -18.86
N LEU A 134 -0.17 -10.15 -17.94
CA LEU A 134 0.77 -9.08 -18.22
C LEU A 134 1.99 -9.23 -17.31
N PHE A 135 3.13 -9.56 -17.91
CA PHE A 135 4.38 -9.72 -17.18
C PHE A 135 5.34 -8.59 -17.55
N LEU A 136 5.70 -7.81 -16.55
CA LEU A 136 6.58 -6.65 -16.62
C LEU A 136 7.69 -6.77 -15.54
N SER A 137 8.05 -8.00 -15.19
CA SER A 137 9.09 -8.30 -14.20
C SER A 137 10.44 -7.78 -14.67
N ARG A 138 11.34 -7.37 -13.75
CA ARG A 138 12.70 -6.91 -14.10
C ARG A 138 12.71 -5.78 -15.16
N ASN A 139 11.97 -4.71 -14.88
CA ASN A 139 11.92 -3.49 -15.69
C ASN A 139 12.30 -2.25 -14.86
N HIS A 140 12.15 -1.05 -15.43
CA HIS A 140 12.47 0.22 -14.79
C HIS A 140 11.23 1.01 -14.36
N LEU A 141 10.15 0.33 -13.97
CA LEU A 141 8.90 0.97 -13.55
C LEU A 141 9.08 1.67 -12.19
N SER A 142 8.65 2.92 -12.11
CA SER A 142 8.67 3.74 -10.90
C SER A 142 7.32 3.79 -10.17
N SER A 143 6.23 3.52 -10.88
CA SER A 143 4.86 3.40 -10.38
C SER A 143 4.11 2.31 -11.13
N VAL A 144 2.99 1.85 -10.57
CA VAL A 144 2.07 0.96 -11.28
C VAL A 144 1.39 1.74 -12.42
N PRO A 145 1.37 1.21 -13.66
CA PRO A 145 0.76 1.92 -14.80
C PRO A 145 -0.76 2.06 -14.60
N PRO A 146 -1.33 3.25 -14.89
CA PRO A 146 -2.78 3.44 -14.91
C PRO A 146 -3.42 2.76 -16.13
N GLY A 147 -4.73 2.55 -16.10
CA GLY A 147 -5.48 2.05 -17.26
C GLY A 147 -5.22 0.58 -17.59
N LEU A 148 -4.95 -0.25 -16.59
CA LEU A 148 -4.81 -1.70 -16.76
C LEU A 148 -6.14 -2.33 -17.23
N PRO A 149 -6.08 -3.38 -18.08
CA PRO A 149 -7.28 -3.96 -18.68
C PRO A 149 -8.11 -4.75 -17.65
N PRO A 150 -9.46 -4.67 -17.69
CA PRO A 150 -10.34 -5.26 -16.66
C PRO A 150 -10.36 -6.80 -16.65
N ALA A 151 -9.94 -7.44 -17.74
CA ALA A 151 -9.88 -8.90 -17.87
C ALA A 151 -8.59 -9.52 -17.29
N LEU A 152 -7.71 -8.70 -16.72
CA LEU A 152 -6.41 -9.14 -16.22
C LEU A 152 -6.56 -10.10 -15.04
N GLU A 153 -5.92 -11.26 -15.13
CA GLU A 153 -5.94 -12.34 -14.14
C GLU A 153 -4.61 -12.43 -13.38
N GLU A 154 -3.48 -12.18 -14.06
CA GLU A 154 -2.16 -12.18 -13.46
C GLU A 154 -1.37 -10.95 -13.89
N LEU A 155 -0.86 -10.22 -12.90
CA LEU A 155 0.01 -9.07 -13.08
C LEU A 155 1.31 -9.32 -12.32
N ARG A 156 2.42 -9.33 -13.06
CA ARG A 156 3.76 -9.43 -12.50
C ARG A 156 4.53 -8.15 -12.72
N LEU A 157 4.94 -7.54 -11.62
CA LEU A 157 5.66 -6.28 -11.54
C LEU A 157 6.87 -6.43 -10.60
N ASP A 158 7.34 -7.65 -10.39
CA ASP A 158 8.47 -7.96 -9.51
C ASP A 158 9.79 -7.42 -10.04
N ASP A 159 10.72 -7.19 -9.12
CA ASP A 159 12.08 -6.70 -9.36
C ASP A 159 12.11 -5.42 -10.23
N ASN A 160 11.26 -4.46 -9.89
CA ASN A 160 11.19 -3.13 -10.49
C ASN A 160 11.66 -2.04 -9.49
N ARG A 161 11.43 -0.76 -9.80
CA ARG A 161 11.74 0.38 -8.91
C ARG A 161 10.47 1.09 -8.42
N ILE A 162 9.38 0.33 -8.25
CA ILE A 162 8.07 0.88 -7.92
C ILE A 162 8.12 1.38 -6.48
N HIS A 163 7.94 2.68 -6.29
CA HIS A 163 7.92 3.31 -4.98
C HIS A 163 6.57 3.96 -4.66
N THR A 164 5.67 4.10 -5.64
CA THR A 164 4.30 4.60 -5.43
C THR A 164 3.29 3.72 -6.15
N ILE A 165 2.12 3.56 -5.54
CA ILE A 165 0.94 3.00 -6.21
C ILE A 165 -0.07 4.13 -6.33
N PRO A 166 -0.35 4.63 -7.55
CA PRO A 166 -1.32 5.69 -7.77
C PRO A 166 -2.70 5.31 -7.23
N LEU A 167 -3.47 6.33 -6.84
CA LEU A 167 -4.88 6.17 -6.53
C LEU A 167 -5.57 5.52 -7.73
N ARG A 168 -6.43 4.53 -7.47
CA ARG A 168 -7.19 3.82 -8.50
C ARG A 168 -6.38 3.00 -9.51
N ALA A 169 -5.09 2.76 -9.28
CA ALA A 169 -4.26 1.93 -10.16
C ALA A 169 -4.83 0.50 -10.36
N PHE A 170 -5.49 -0.04 -9.33
CA PHE A 170 -6.14 -1.34 -9.36
C PHE A 170 -7.67 -1.27 -9.38
N GLU A 171 -8.24 -0.09 -9.61
CA GLU A 171 -9.69 0.05 -9.76
C GLU A 171 -10.16 -0.63 -11.05
N GLY A 172 -11.28 -1.35 -11.01
CA GLY A 172 -11.83 -2.00 -12.20
C GLY A 172 -11.09 -3.28 -12.64
N LEU A 173 -10.31 -3.93 -11.76
CA LEU A 173 -9.67 -5.23 -12.02
C LEU A 173 -10.36 -6.39 -11.27
N PRO A 174 -11.64 -6.71 -11.54
CA PRO A 174 -12.37 -7.74 -10.80
C PRO A 174 -11.87 -9.16 -11.11
N ALA A 175 -11.18 -9.37 -12.23
CA ALA A 175 -10.67 -10.67 -12.65
C ALA A 175 -9.31 -11.04 -12.03
N LEU A 176 -8.63 -10.09 -11.38
CA LEU A 176 -7.25 -10.28 -10.93
C LEU A 176 -7.18 -11.33 -9.82
N ARG A 177 -6.38 -12.37 -10.06
CA ARG A 177 -6.17 -13.52 -9.16
C ARG A 177 -4.78 -13.51 -8.55
N ARG A 178 -3.78 -13.01 -9.26
CA ARG A 178 -2.40 -13.02 -8.81
C ARG A 178 -1.73 -11.68 -9.09
N LEU A 179 -1.21 -11.07 -8.03
CA LEU A 179 -0.48 -9.82 -8.06
C LEU A 179 0.88 -10.03 -7.40
N VAL A 180 1.94 -9.87 -8.18
CA VAL A 180 3.32 -10.01 -7.73
C VAL A 180 4.02 -8.65 -7.83
N LEU A 181 4.44 -8.13 -6.68
CA LEU A 181 5.11 -6.84 -6.51
C LEU A 181 6.41 -7.01 -5.70
N ASP A 182 6.98 -8.22 -5.69
CA ASP A 182 8.20 -8.52 -4.95
C ASP A 182 9.39 -7.69 -5.44
N GLY A 183 10.35 -7.36 -4.58
CA GLY A 183 11.60 -6.72 -5.02
C GLY A 183 11.40 -5.29 -5.54
N ASN A 184 10.51 -4.52 -4.90
CA ASN A 184 10.24 -3.13 -5.24
C ASN A 184 10.63 -2.20 -4.06
N LEU A 185 10.37 -0.91 -4.21
CA LEU A 185 10.69 0.13 -3.24
C LEU A 185 9.42 0.65 -2.53
N LEU A 186 8.40 -0.21 -2.36
CA LEU A 186 7.12 0.18 -1.78
C LEU A 186 7.23 0.44 -0.28
N ALA A 187 6.57 1.51 0.18
CA ALA A 187 6.43 1.86 1.58
C ALA A 187 4.96 2.25 1.86
N ASN A 188 4.49 2.01 3.09
CA ASN A 188 3.08 2.26 3.47
C ASN A 188 2.60 3.69 3.16
N GLN A 189 3.47 4.69 3.32
CA GLN A 189 3.14 6.11 3.10
C GLN A 189 2.88 6.48 1.62
N ARG A 190 3.30 5.60 0.68
CA ARG A 190 3.20 5.84 -0.77
C ARG A 190 2.06 5.03 -1.41
N MET A 191 1.17 4.49 -0.59
CA MET A 191 0.04 3.65 -0.97
C MET A 191 -1.20 4.12 -0.20
N ALA A 192 -2.38 3.96 -0.80
CA ALA A 192 -3.63 4.27 -0.13
C ALA A 192 -4.13 3.06 0.68
N ASP A 193 -4.86 3.31 1.77
CA ASP A 193 -5.39 2.25 2.64
C ASP A 193 -6.39 1.34 1.95
N ASP A 194 -6.98 1.77 0.83
CA ASP A 194 -7.96 1.01 0.06
C ASP A 194 -7.39 0.41 -1.24
N THR A 195 -6.08 0.55 -1.49
CA THR A 195 -5.40 0.14 -2.74
C THR A 195 -5.76 -1.28 -3.19
N PHE A 196 -5.81 -2.25 -2.28
CA PHE A 196 -6.08 -3.66 -2.61
C PHE A 196 -7.51 -4.11 -2.28
N SER A 197 -8.32 -3.24 -1.66
CA SER A 197 -9.62 -3.61 -1.08
C SER A 197 -10.63 -4.12 -2.11
N ARG A 198 -10.55 -3.62 -3.35
CA ARG A 198 -11.47 -3.93 -4.44
C ARG A 198 -11.09 -5.18 -5.24
N LEU A 199 -9.95 -5.80 -4.95
CA LEU A 199 -9.47 -7.01 -5.62
C LEU A 199 -10.16 -8.27 -5.08
N VAL A 200 -11.47 -8.39 -5.33
CA VAL A 200 -12.35 -9.41 -4.72
C VAL A 200 -11.98 -10.85 -5.08
N ASN A 201 -11.35 -11.07 -6.24
CA ASN A 201 -10.93 -12.38 -6.72
C ASN A 201 -9.44 -12.69 -6.48
N LEU A 202 -8.73 -11.82 -5.77
CA LEU A 202 -7.30 -12.01 -5.52
C LEU A 202 -7.08 -13.26 -4.68
N SER A 203 -6.26 -14.16 -5.20
CA SER A 203 -5.87 -15.42 -4.59
C SER A 203 -4.43 -15.39 -4.08
N GLU A 204 -3.56 -14.62 -4.72
CA GLU A 204 -2.15 -14.51 -4.38
C GLU A 204 -1.72 -13.05 -4.42
N LEU A 205 -1.17 -12.56 -3.30
CA LEU A 205 -0.55 -11.26 -3.18
C LEU A 205 0.87 -11.43 -2.65
N SER A 206 1.84 -11.00 -3.43
CA SER A 206 3.25 -11.05 -3.07
C SER A 206 3.83 -9.63 -3.02
N LEU A 207 4.27 -9.24 -1.83
CA LEU A 207 4.84 -7.92 -1.50
C LEU A 207 6.18 -8.08 -0.77
N GLY A 208 6.87 -9.20 -0.97
CA GLY A 208 8.15 -9.46 -0.34
C GLY A 208 9.28 -8.59 -0.91
N ARG A 209 10.41 -8.50 -0.20
CA ARG A 209 11.56 -7.64 -0.60
C ARG A 209 11.12 -6.20 -0.92
N ASN A 210 10.36 -5.58 -0.02
CA ASN A 210 9.93 -4.18 -0.11
C ASN A 210 10.32 -3.43 1.18
N ALA A 211 9.89 -2.17 1.34
CA ALA A 211 10.17 -1.33 2.51
C ALA A 211 8.92 -1.10 3.39
N LEU A 212 8.05 -2.10 3.52
CA LEU A 212 6.82 -2.00 4.31
C LEU A 212 7.14 -2.03 5.82
N ALA A 213 6.60 -1.07 6.57
CA ALA A 213 6.74 -0.97 8.04
C ALA A 213 5.61 -1.70 8.80
N ALA A 214 4.48 -1.93 8.13
CA ALA A 214 3.33 -2.68 8.60
C ALA A 214 2.63 -3.37 7.40
N PRO A 215 1.85 -4.43 7.61
CA PRO A 215 1.00 -4.98 6.54
C PRO A 215 0.04 -3.92 6.00
N PRO A 216 -0.24 -3.89 4.67
CA PRO A 216 -1.18 -2.93 4.11
C PRO A 216 -2.57 -3.02 4.76
N ALA A 217 -3.24 -1.88 4.91
CA ALA A 217 -4.60 -1.85 5.41
C ALA A 217 -5.58 -2.48 4.40
N ASN A 218 -6.71 -2.99 4.90
CA ASN A 218 -7.84 -3.48 4.10
C ASN A 218 -7.48 -4.48 2.97
N LEU A 219 -6.58 -5.42 3.26
CA LEU A 219 -6.28 -6.52 2.34
C LEU A 219 -7.56 -7.30 1.97
N PRO A 220 -7.65 -7.82 0.74
CA PRO A 220 -8.80 -8.60 0.29
C PRO A 220 -8.92 -9.91 1.08
N ARG A 221 -10.06 -10.10 1.75
CA ARG A 221 -10.27 -11.22 2.70
C ARG A 221 -10.99 -12.43 2.08
N ALA A 222 -11.72 -12.22 0.99
CA ALA A 222 -12.68 -13.21 0.48
C ALA A 222 -12.03 -14.47 -0.11
N ARG A 223 -11.01 -14.29 -0.96
CA ARG A 223 -10.42 -15.38 -1.77
C ARG A 223 -8.91 -15.51 -1.64
N LEU A 224 -8.27 -14.70 -0.80
CA LEU A 224 -6.82 -14.71 -0.68
C LEU A 224 -6.35 -16.03 -0.03
N ARG A 225 -5.48 -16.74 -0.74
CA ARG A 225 -4.89 -18.02 -0.35
C ARG A 225 -3.42 -17.91 -0.01
N ARG A 226 -2.69 -17.03 -0.69
CA ARG A 226 -1.25 -16.84 -0.49
C ARG A 226 -0.95 -15.36 -0.26
N LEU A 227 -0.35 -15.06 0.89
CA LEU A 227 0.11 -13.72 1.24
C LEU A 227 1.59 -13.80 1.62
N SER A 228 2.42 -13.14 0.82
CA SER A 228 3.85 -13.00 1.10
C SER A 228 4.17 -11.55 1.45
N LEU A 229 4.73 -11.36 2.63
CA LEU A 229 5.24 -10.11 3.18
C LEU A 229 6.70 -10.27 3.65
N ALA A 230 7.38 -11.31 3.17
CA ALA A 230 8.73 -11.65 3.61
C ALA A 230 9.77 -10.59 3.20
N ALA A 231 10.88 -10.48 3.93
CA ALA A 231 11.96 -9.53 3.61
C ALA A 231 11.45 -8.08 3.50
N ASN A 232 10.73 -7.61 4.52
CA ASN A 232 10.28 -6.22 4.66
C ASN A 232 10.82 -5.62 5.97
N ALA A 233 10.42 -4.40 6.30
CA ALA A 233 10.75 -3.73 7.55
C ALA A 233 9.60 -3.77 8.57
N ILE A 234 8.76 -4.82 8.54
CA ILE A 234 7.54 -4.86 9.35
C ILE A 234 7.90 -4.97 10.82
N SER A 235 7.48 -3.97 11.61
CA SER A 235 7.76 -3.90 13.05
C SER A 235 6.60 -4.37 13.92
N HIS A 236 5.37 -4.27 13.40
CA HIS A 236 4.16 -4.65 14.10
C HIS A 236 3.07 -5.08 13.11
N VAL A 237 2.17 -5.94 13.59
CA VAL A 237 0.95 -6.35 12.86
C VAL A 237 -0.27 -5.89 13.66
N PRO A 238 -1.19 -5.09 13.09
CA PRO A 238 -2.42 -4.71 13.77
C PRO A 238 -3.33 -5.91 14.10
N ALA A 239 -4.03 -5.86 15.25
CA ALA A 239 -4.85 -6.97 15.79
C ALA A 239 -6.02 -7.44 14.89
N GLY A 240 -6.35 -6.71 13.82
CA GLY A 240 -7.37 -7.09 12.83
C GLY A 240 -6.87 -7.21 11.39
N ALA A 241 -5.54 -7.16 11.17
CA ALA A 241 -4.97 -7.13 9.82
C ALA A 241 -5.33 -8.39 9.01
N LEU A 242 -5.38 -9.56 9.67
CA LEU A 242 -5.65 -10.85 9.05
C LEU A 242 -7.04 -11.42 9.42
N ALA A 243 -7.91 -10.61 10.02
CA ALA A 243 -9.23 -11.03 10.46
C ALA A 243 -10.08 -11.53 9.27
N ARG A 244 -10.87 -12.59 9.50
CA ARG A 244 -11.78 -13.23 8.53
C ARG A 244 -11.14 -13.82 7.27
N MET A 245 -9.82 -13.97 7.20
CA MET A 245 -9.12 -14.55 6.04
C MET A 245 -9.15 -16.09 6.06
N ARG A 246 -10.35 -16.67 6.01
CA ARG A 246 -10.58 -18.13 6.19
C ARG A 246 -9.96 -19.00 5.10
N SER A 247 -9.79 -18.44 3.90
CA SER A 247 -9.23 -19.12 2.72
C SER A 247 -7.70 -19.08 2.67
N LEU A 248 -7.03 -18.40 3.62
CA LEU A 248 -5.57 -18.23 3.58
C LEU A 248 -4.87 -19.56 3.90
N GLU A 249 -4.09 -20.05 2.95
CA GLU A 249 -3.35 -21.31 3.01
C GLU A 249 -1.87 -21.08 3.37
N ARG A 250 -1.26 -20.01 2.83
CA ARG A 250 0.15 -19.67 3.06
C ARG A 250 0.29 -18.21 3.47
N LEU A 251 0.95 -17.99 4.60
CA LEU A 251 1.36 -16.67 5.10
C LEU A 251 2.87 -16.67 5.32
N ASP A 252 3.58 -15.74 4.68
CA ASP A 252 5.01 -15.55 4.92
C ASP A 252 5.29 -14.14 5.47
N LEU A 253 5.76 -14.08 6.72
CA LEU A 253 6.21 -12.88 7.44
C LEU A 253 7.70 -13.00 7.81
N SER A 254 8.43 -13.90 7.16
CA SER A 254 9.85 -14.14 7.41
C SER A 254 10.70 -12.90 7.10
N ASP A 255 11.88 -12.80 7.71
CA ASP A 255 12.85 -11.74 7.37
C ASP A 255 12.25 -10.33 7.58
N ASN A 256 11.67 -10.10 8.76
CA ASN A 256 11.07 -8.82 9.17
C ASN A 256 11.63 -8.38 10.53
N ASN A 257 11.12 -7.27 11.08
CA ASN A 257 11.54 -6.73 12.37
C ASN A 257 10.48 -6.96 13.48
N LEU A 258 9.77 -8.10 13.42
CA LEU A 258 8.72 -8.42 14.37
C LEU A 258 9.31 -8.90 15.70
N THR A 259 8.88 -8.28 16.79
CA THR A 259 9.23 -8.69 18.16
C THR A 259 8.11 -9.49 18.82
N THR A 260 6.86 -9.21 18.49
CA THR A 260 5.69 -9.89 19.03
C THR A 260 4.53 -9.86 18.02
N LEU A 261 3.49 -10.64 18.27
CA LEU A 261 2.24 -10.63 17.52
C LEU A 261 1.05 -10.47 18.47
N PRO A 262 0.02 -9.69 18.07
CA PRO A 262 -1.17 -9.52 18.90
C PRO A 262 -1.92 -10.84 19.07
N ARG A 263 -2.43 -11.06 20.28
CA ARG A 263 -3.23 -12.24 20.61
C ARG A 263 -4.46 -12.32 19.71
N GLY A 264 -4.72 -13.53 19.19
CA GLY A 264 -5.88 -13.80 18.34
C GLY A 264 -5.71 -13.43 16.86
N LEU A 265 -4.52 -12.99 16.44
CA LEU A 265 -4.23 -12.66 15.03
C LEU A 265 -4.55 -13.80 14.05
N PHE A 266 -4.39 -15.05 14.49
CA PHE A 266 -4.52 -16.25 13.67
C PHE A 266 -5.83 -17.04 13.91
N ASP A 267 -6.76 -16.50 14.69
CA ASP A 267 -7.96 -17.25 15.12
C ASP A 267 -8.88 -17.59 13.93
N ASP A 268 -9.01 -16.68 12.97
CA ASP A 268 -9.84 -16.85 11.77
C ASP A 268 -9.15 -17.64 10.63
N LEU A 269 -7.87 -18.01 10.78
CA LEU A 269 -7.07 -18.66 9.73
C LEU A 269 -7.30 -20.18 9.73
N GLY A 270 -8.51 -20.59 9.34
CA GLY A 270 -8.93 -21.99 9.34
C GLY A 270 -8.11 -22.89 8.41
N SER A 271 -7.79 -22.42 7.20
CA SER A 271 -7.15 -23.20 6.13
C SER A 271 -5.62 -23.08 6.08
N LEU A 272 -5.00 -22.45 7.08
CA LEU A 272 -3.57 -22.15 7.07
C LEU A 272 -2.75 -23.44 7.19
N SER A 273 -1.90 -23.69 6.19
CA SER A 273 -1.01 -24.85 6.14
C SER A 273 0.46 -24.46 6.23
N HIS A 274 0.82 -23.25 5.80
CA HIS A 274 2.21 -22.78 5.81
C HIS A 274 2.29 -21.41 6.49
N LEU A 275 3.12 -21.31 7.53
CA LEU A 275 3.39 -20.05 8.24
C LEU A 275 4.90 -19.80 8.35
N GLY A 276 5.38 -18.80 7.60
CA GLY A 276 6.76 -18.33 7.64
C GLY A 276 6.94 -17.21 8.68
N LEU A 277 7.77 -17.46 9.70
CA LEU A 277 8.09 -16.49 10.77
C LEU A 277 9.60 -16.45 11.09
N ARG A 278 10.44 -17.06 10.25
CA ARG A 278 11.89 -17.12 10.45
C ARG A 278 12.51 -15.72 10.39
N ASN A 279 13.72 -15.57 10.92
CA ASN A 279 14.52 -14.35 10.82
C ASN A 279 13.75 -13.09 11.27
N ASN A 280 13.17 -13.15 12.46
CA ASN A 280 12.53 -12.03 13.14
C ASN A 280 13.03 -11.98 14.59
N PRO A 281 13.21 -10.77 15.18
CA PRO A 281 13.73 -10.61 16.53
C PRO A 281 12.69 -10.89 17.62
N TRP A 282 12.17 -12.11 17.66
CA TRP A 282 11.11 -12.52 18.57
C TRP A 282 11.49 -12.31 20.05
N PHE A 283 10.68 -11.53 20.75
CA PHE A 283 10.72 -11.37 22.18
C PHE A 283 9.81 -12.41 22.84
N CYS A 284 10.43 -13.47 23.37
CA CYS A 284 9.77 -14.57 24.04
C CYS A 284 9.46 -14.22 25.48
N GLY A 285 8.34 -13.52 25.67
CA GLY A 285 7.73 -13.31 26.98
C GLY A 285 6.25 -13.64 26.94
N CYS A 286 5.53 -13.18 27.95
CA CYS A 286 4.11 -13.50 28.13
C CYS A 286 3.20 -13.02 26.99
N ASN A 287 3.57 -11.93 26.31
CA ASN A 287 2.84 -11.44 25.13
C ASN A 287 2.89 -12.40 23.94
N LEU A 288 3.86 -13.32 23.89
CA LEU A 288 4.03 -14.30 22.83
C LEU A 288 3.63 -15.72 23.28
N ALA A 289 3.28 -15.92 24.56
CA ALA A 289 2.91 -17.23 25.12
C ALA A 289 1.70 -17.85 24.39
N TRP A 290 0.75 -17.01 23.96
CA TRP A 290 -0.41 -17.46 23.18
C TRP A 290 0.01 -18.11 21.84
N LEU A 291 1.08 -17.61 21.21
CA LEU A 291 1.56 -18.11 19.92
C LEU A 291 2.16 -19.51 20.09
N ARG A 292 2.95 -19.73 21.15
CA ARG A 292 3.43 -21.05 21.54
C ARG A 292 2.25 -22.03 21.70
N ASP A 293 1.25 -21.65 22.48
CA ASP A 293 0.11 -22.53 22.77
C ASP A 293 -0.73 -22.80 21.51
N TRP A 294 -0.85 -21.80 20.64
CA TRP A 294 -1.49 -21.95 19.33
C TRP A 294 -0.70 -22.90 18.41
N LEU A 295 0.64 -22.79 18.34
CA LEU A 295 1.48 -23.67 17.55
C LEU A 295 1.39 -25.13 18.00
N ARG A 296 1.39 -25.38 19.31
CA ARG A 296 1.24 -26.74 19.86
C ARG A 296 -0.08 -27.39 19.47
N ARG A 297 -1.16 -26.61 19.42
CA ARG A 297 -2.48 -27.11 19.01
C ARG A 297 -2.59 -27.34 17.49
N ARG A 298 -1.92 -26.51 16.68
CA ARG A 298 -2.01 -26.57 15.21
C ARG A 298 -0.96 -27.45 14.55
N ALA A 299 0.21 -27.67 15.15
CA ALA A 299 1.27 -28.50 14.57
C ALA A 299 0.81 -29.94 14.24
N PRO A 300 0.01 -30.64 15.08
CA PRO A 300 -0.53 -31.96 14.74
C PRO A 300 -1.52 -31.96 13.57
N GLN A 301 -2.06 -30.80 13.20
CA GLN A 301 -3.04 -30.65 12.10
C GLN A 301 -2.37 -30.41 10.74
N GLY A 302 -1.04 -30.53 10.65
CA GLY A 302 -0.28 -30.34 9.41
C GLY A 302 0.14 -28.90 9.13
N LEU A 303 0.16 -28.02 10.14
CA LEU A 303 0.71 -26.66 10.00
C LEU A 303 2.24 -26.72 9.94
N GLU A 304 2.80 -26.30 8.81
CA GLU A 304 4.25 -26.13 8.63
C GLU A 304 4.71 -24.76 9.15
N VAL A 305 5.43 -24.77 10.28
CA VAL A 305 6.15 -23.61 10.82
C VAL A 305 7.60 -24.00 11.02
N LYS A 306 8.53 -23.27 10.39
CA LYS A 306 9.97 -23.53 10.49
C LYS A 306 10.71 -22.31 11.01
N GLY A 307 11.69 -22.55 11.88
CA GLY A 307 12.68 -21.55 12.29
C GLY A 307 12.16 -20.43 13.19
N LEU A 308 11.13 -20.69 14.00
CA LEU A 308 10.64 -19.73 14.99
C LEU A 308 11.50 -19.79 16.27
N LEU A 309 12.57 -19.01 16.28
CA LEU A 309 13.54 -18.94 17.39
C LEU A 309 13.39 -17.65 18.18
N CYS A 310 13.55 -17.74 19.49
CA CYS A 310 13.61 -16.59 20.38
C CYS A 310 14.92 -15.81 20.17
N GLN A 311 14.84 -14.48 20.09
CA GLN A 311 16.02 -13.61 20.05
C GLN A 311 16.24 -12.86 21.37
N ALA A 312 15.16 -12.58 22.09
CA ALA A 312 15.14 -11.97 23.41
C ALA A 312 14.07 -12.63 24.30
N PRO A 313 14.16 -12.53 25.63
CA PRO A 313 15.30 -12.05 26.41
C PRO A 313 16.52 -12.98 26.29
N ALA A 314 17.72 -12.53 26.67
CA ALA A 314 18.98 -13.27 26.49
C ALA A 314 18.94 -14.71 27.04
N ARG A 315 18.17 -14.94 28.12
CA ARG A 315 17.97 -16.25 28.75
C ARG A 315 17.33 -17.29 27.82
N LEU A 316 16.48 -16.86 26.90
CA LEU A 316 15.72 -17.74 26.01
C LEU A 316 16.24 -17.69 24.56
N ARG A 317 17.30 -16.93 24.29
CA ARG A 317 17.83 -16.74 22.93
C ARG A 317 18.25 -18.06 22.30
N GLY A 318 17.82 -18.29 21.06
CA GLY A 318 18.12 -19.49 20.28
C GLY A 318 17.18 -20.67 20.53
N LEU A 319 16.31 -20.60 21.54
CA LEU A 319 15.32 -21.64 21.81
C LEU A 319 14.11 -21.51 20.86
N ALA A 320 13.55 -22.63 20.45
CA ALA A 320 12.35 -22.66 19.62
C ALA A 320 11.11 -22.34 20.47
N VAL A 321 10.27 -21.42 20.00
CA VAL A 321 9.08 -20.95 20.74
C VAL A 321 8.11 -22.10 21.06
N GLY A 322 8.00 -23.10 20.18
CA GLY A 322 7.12 -24.26 20.39
C GLY A 322 7.54 -25.17 21.55
N ASP A 323 8.82 -25.17 21.91
CA ASP A 323 9.39 -26.11 22.88
C ASP A 323 9.37 -25.58 24.32
N LEU A 324 9.29 -24.27 24.51
CA LEU A 324 9.31 -23.60 25.82
C LEU A 324 8.11 -24.01 26.70
N ARG A 325 8.33 -24.47 27.93
CA ARG A 325 7.30 -24.87 28.89
C ARG A 325 7.32 -23.97 30.13
N GLY A 326 6.52 -22.90 30.11
CA GLY A 326 6.29 -22.03 31.27
C GLY A 326 7.26 -20.86 31.42
N GLU A 327 8.40 -20.85 30.73
CA GLU A 327 9.42 -19.79 30.82
C GLU A 327 8.94 -18.44 30.24
N MET A 328 7.85 -18.47 29.48
CA MET A 328 7.21 -17.28 28.91
C MET A 328 6.04 -16.78 29.76
N ASP A 329 5.59 -17.50 30.79
CA ASP A 329 4.28 -17.23 31.42
C ASP A 329 4.32 -16.09 32.45
N ALA A 330 5.53 -15.69 32.90
CA ALA A 330 5.72 -14.55 33.78
C ALA A 330 5.69 -13.23 33.00
N CYS A 331 4.61 -12.46 33.15
CA CYS A 331 4.65 -11.00 32.94
C CYS A 331 4.96 -10.36 34.31
N ASP A 332 6.22 -10.17 34.68
CA ASP A 332 6.46 -9.29 35.83
C ASP A 332 6.00 -7.87 35.45
N PRO A 333 5.21 -7.19 36.30
CA PRO A 333 4.96 -5.76 36.11
C PRO A 333 6.31 -5.03 36.09
N PRO A 334 6.47 -3.94 35.31
CA PRO A 334 7.70 -3.18 35.35
C PRO A 334 7.96 -2.81 36.81
N ALA A 335 9.09 -3.27 37.34
CA ALA A 335 9.52 -2.95 38.69
C ALA A 335 9.38 -1.44 38.87
N ALA A 336 8.54 -1.02 39.82
CA ALA A 336 8.49 0.36 40.25
C ALA A 336 9.93 0.82 40.51
N PRO A 337 10.35 1.99 40.01
CA PRO A 337 11.71 2.47 40.27
C PRO A 337 11.88 2.56 41.78
N GLY A 338 12.69 1.64 42.31
CA GLY A 338 13.01 1.53 43.71
C GLY A 338 13.59 2.85 44.20
N ALA A 339 13.14 3.23 45.39
CA ALA A 339 13.64 4.35 46.17
C ALA A 339 15.16 4.43 46.10
N ALA A 340 15.66 5.45 45.39
CA ALA A 340 17.07 5.80 45.43
C ALA A 340 17.38 6.31 46.84
N ALA A 341 18.34 5.62 47.47
CA ALA A 341 18.89 5.93 48.76
C ALA A 341 19.34 7.39 48.85
N ALA A 342 18.97 8.03 49.96
CA ALA A 342 19.49 9.32 50.36
C ALA A 342 20.95 9.18 50.84
N ALA A 343 21.80 10.13 50.43
CA ALA A 343 22.99 10.53 51.17
C ALA A 343 23.26 12.04 50.92
N PRO A 344 23.89 12.76 51.87
CA PRO A 344 23.64 14.18 52.10
C PRO A 344 24.80 15.11 51.73
N GLY A 345 24.43 16.39 51.50
CA GLY A 345 25.24 17.60 51.77
C GLY A 345 26.38 17.93 50.82
N VAL A 346 26.43 19.18 50.30
CA VAL A 346 27.32 20.28 50.75
C VAL A 346 26.90 21.59 50.07
N VAL A 347 27.05 22.66 50.83
CA VAL A 347 26.65 24.06 50.66
C VAL A 347 27.57 24.92 49.76
N ALA A 348 26.96 25.98 49.23
CA ALA A 348 27.45 27.37 49.09
C ALA A 348 28.10 27.91 47.78
N ALA A 349 27.45 28.99 47.32
CA ALA A 349 27.98 30.31 46.92
C ALA A 349 28.47 30.60 45.47
N SER A 350 27.76 31.56 44.86
CA SER A 350 28.05 32.41 43.68
C SER A 350 29.21 33.41 43.92
N PRO A 351 29.56 34.41 43.06
CA PRO A 351 29.02 34.83 41.75
C PRO A 351 30.07 35.22 40.67
N GLY A 352 29.63 35.62 39.46
CA GLY A 352 30.47 36.29 38.47
C GLY A 352 29.74 36.57 37.16
N ALA A 353 29.45 37.85 36.89
CA ALA A 353 28.66 38.35 35.77
C ALA A 353 29.54 38.99 34.68
N VAL A 354 29.17 38.89 33.39
CA VAL A 354 29.34 40.00 32.43
C VAL A 354 28.43 39.85 31.18
N ALA A 355 27.65 40.92 30.92
CA ALA A 355 27.28 41.55 29.62
C ALA A 355 26.61 40.70 28.50
N ALA A 356 25.62 41.16 27.72
CA ALA A 356 24.88 42.41 27.60
C ALA A 356 23.58 42.18 26.77
N SER A 357 22.57 43.01 27.02
CA SER A 357 21.28 43.20 26.31
C SER A 357 21.47 43.96 24.95
N PRO A 358 20.44 44.29 24.11
CA PRO A 358 19.00 44.37 24.41
C PRO A 358 17.95 44.04 23.29
N GLY A 359 16.68 44.00 23.74
CA GLY A 359 15.45 44.15 22.94
C GLY A 359 14.93 42.84 22.35
N VAL A 360 13.70 42.38 22.58
CA VAL A 360 12.43 43.08 22.36
C VAL A 360 11.34 42.50 23.28
N MET A 361 10.49 43.39 23.81
CA MET A 361 9.31 43.06 24.61
C MET A 361 8.29 42.23 23.82
N ALA A 362 7.74 41.17 24.42
CA ALA A 362 6.40 40.70 24.09
C ALA A 362 5.73 40.12 25.33
N ALA A 363 4.58 40.70 25.66
CA ALA A 363 3.79 40.49 26.85
C ALA A 363 3.33 39.03 27.04
N SER A 364 3.33 38.61 28.30
CA SER A 364 2.45 37.51 28.74
C SER A 364 1.00 37.99 28.73
N PRO A 365 0.05 37.11 28.36
CA PRO A 365 -1.22 37.07 29.04
C PRO A 365 -1.30 35.76 29.82
N GLY A 366 -1.42 35.86 31.13
CA GLY A 366 -2.02 34.78 31.90
C GLY A 366 -3.47 34.62 31.48
N THR A 367 -4.01 33.40 31.57
CA THR A 367 -5.41 33.16 31.92
C THR A 367 -5.68 31.69 32.22
N ALA A 368 -6.16 31.48 33.44
CA ALA A 368 -7.24 30.59 33.85
C ALA A 368 -7.24 29.13 33.36
N ALA A 369 -6.97 28.23 34.31
CA ALA A 369 -7.46 26.86 34.28
C ALA A 369 -9.00 26.87 34.22
N ALA A 370 -9.59 26.34 33.14
CA ALA A 370 -11.03 26.16 33.01
C ALA A 370 -11.44 24.72 33.35
N ALA A 371 -12.58 24.63 34.04
CA ALA A 371 -13.28 23.41 34.48
C ALA A 371 -13.72 22.51 33.30
N PRO A 372 -14.07 21.22 33.54
CA PRO A 372 -14.36 20.29 32.45
C PRO A 372 -15.71 20.60 31.81
N GLY A 373 -15.73 20.91 30.51
CA GLY A 373 -16.97 21.02 29.73
C GLY A 373 -17.08 22.19 28.75
N VAL A 374 -16.09 23.09 28.65
CA VAL A 374 -16.15 24.24 27.73
C VAL A 374 -15.22 24.02 26.52
N PRO A 375 -15.67 24.25 25.26
CA PRO A 375 -14.81 24.15 24.09
C PRO A 375 -13.72 25.23 24.13
N ALA A 376 -12.45 24.83 24.13
CA ALA A 376 -11.33 25.74 23.98
C ALA A 376 -11.25 26.21 22.52
N SER A 377 -11.44 27.50 22.28
CA SER A 377 -11.22 28.14 20.99
C SER A 377 -10.03 29.08 21.07
N THR A 378 -9.06 28.90 20.18
CA THR A 378 -7.94 29.84 20.03
C THR A 378 -7.58 29.89 18.55
N GLY A 379 -7.60 31.08 17.95
CA GLY A 379 -7.22 31.27 16.54
C GLY A 379 -8.08 30.53 15.50
N GLY A 380 -9.36 30.24 15.78
CA GLY A 380 -10.26 29.56 14.83
C GLY A 380 -10.12 28.04 14.79
N LEU A 381 -9.30 27.42 15.63
CA LEU A 381 -9.29 25.96 15.81
C LEU A 381 -10.17 25.58 17.01
N TRP A 382 -11.14 24.69 16.81
CA TRP A 382 -12.04 24.19 17.87
C TRP A 382 -11.72 22.75 18.22
N LEU A 383 -11.53 22.47 19.50
CA LEU A 383 -11.25 21.13 20.02
C LEU A 383 -12.37 20.68 20.97
N GLN A 384 -12.90 19.48 20.73
CA GLN A 384 -13.93 18.86 21.55
C GLN A 384 -13.53 17.42 21.92
N ALA A 385 -13.59 17.09 23.20
CA ALA A 385 -13.36 15.72 23.67
C ALA A 385 -14.44 14.78 23.13
N ALA A 386 -14.04 13.63 22.60
CA ALA A 386 -14.93 12.58 22.12
C ALA A 386 -14.71 11.28 22.92
N PRO A 387 -15.74 10.42 23.06
CA PRO A 387 -15.62 9.16 23.79
C PRO A 387 -14.50 8.27 23.26
N GLY A 388 -13.91 7.45 24.13
CA GLY A 388 -12.90 6.46 23.74
C GLY A 388 -11.52 7.05 23.42
N GLY A 389 -11.05 8.01 24.22
CA GLY A 389 -9.71 8.58 24.04
C GLY A 389 -9.55 9.32 22.71
N SER A 390 -10.58 10.05 22.28
CA SER A 390 -10.58 10.76 21.00
C SER A 390 -10.74 12.28 21.17
N LEU A 391 -10.24 13.03 20.20
CA LEU A 391 -10.36 14.49 20.11
C LEU A 391 -10.92 14.86 18.74
N ARG A 392 -12.08 15.52 18.74
CA ARG A 392 -12.69 16.10 17.55
C ARG A 392 -12.12 17.50 17.34
N VAL A 393 -11.51 17.72 16.18
CA VAL A 393 -10.86 18.95 15.77
C VAL A 393 -11.66 19.56 14.63
N ARG A 394 -12.03 20.84 14.74
CA ARG A 394 -12.73 21.58 13.69
C ARG A 394 -11.98 22.86 13.37
N TRP A 395 -12.03 23.29 12.11
CA TRP A 395 -11.37 24.51 11.61
C TRP A 395 -12.25 25.21 10.57
N PRO A 396 -12.03 26.51 10.31
CA PRO A 396 -12.81 27.27 9.33
C PRO A 396 -12.66 26.68 7.93
N PRO A 397 -13.68 26.78 7.07
CA PRO A 397 -13.64 26.24 5.71
C PRO A 397 -12.48 26.88 4.93
N ALA A 398 -11.58 26.03 4.44
CA ALA A 398 -10.46 26.42 3.59
C ALA A 398 -10.87 26.35 2.09
N PRO A 399 -10.17 27.06 1.18
CA PRO A 399 -10.46 27.02 -0.25
C PRO A 399 -10.41 25.59 -0.81
N PRO A 400 -11.23 25.30 -1.85
CA PRO A 400 -11.31 23.97 -2.43
C PRO A 400 -9.95 23.51 -2.98
N GLY A 401 -9.56 22.28 -2.66
CA GLY A 401 -8.25 21.70 -2.99
C GLY A 401 -7.11 21.98 -1.99
N ALA A 402 -7.33 22.76 -0.92
CA ALA A 402 -6.31 23.01 0.09
C ALA A 402 -5.98 21.75 0.92
N SER A 403 -4.69 21.42 1.00
CA SER A 403 -4.17 20.38 1.91
C SER A 403 -3.61 21.05 3.16
N LEU A 404 -4.07 20.61 4.33
CA LEU A 404 -3.61 21.13 5.62
C LEU A 404 -2.90 20.00 6.37
N ARG A 405 -1.80 20.33 7.06
CA ARG A 405 -1.10 19.42 7.96
C ARG A 405 -1.64 19.61 9.37
N LEU A 406 -2.26 18.57 9.91
CA LEU A 406 -2.73 18.50 11.29
C LEU A 406 -1.70 17.71 12.11
N SER A 407 -1.20 18.30 13.18
CA SER A 407 -0.22 17.68 14.09
C SER A 407 -0.72 17.73 15.53
N TRP A 408 -0.39 16.73 16.32
CA TRP A 408 -0.68 16.71 17.75
C TRP A 408 0.46 16.10 18.54
N LEU A 409 0.71 16.67 19.72
CA LEU A 409 1.77 16.22 20.62
C LEU A 409 1.30 16.31 22.07
N ARG A 410 1.88 15.45 22.92
CA ARG A 410 1.69 15.50 24.37
C ARG A 410 2.78 16.39 24.99
N PRO A 411 2.44 17.46 25.73
CA PRO A 411 3.43 18.29 26.41
C PRO A 411 4.21 17.44 27.43
N GLY A 412 5.55 17.48 27.38
CA GLY A 412 6.41 16.78 28.36
C GLY A 412 7.09 15.49 27.89
N GLY A 413 7.12 15.19 26.58
CA GLY A 413 7.98 14.13 26.02
C GLY A 413 7.23 13.07 25.22
N GLY A 414 6.77 13.43 24.02
CA GLY A 414 6.18 12.50 23.06
C GLY A 414 6.57 12.88 21.64
N ALA A 415 6.61 11.91 20.74
CA ALA A 415 6.80 12.15 19.31
C ALA A 415 5.62 12.98 18.75
N VAL A 416 5.91 13.90 17.84
CA VAL A 416 4.88 14.66 17.11
C VAL A 416 4.25 13.71 16.09
N THR A 417 2.95 13.47 16.23
CA THR A 417 2.16 12.72 15.25
C THR A 417 1.46 13.70 14.32
N GLU A 418 1.39 13.36 13.03
CA GLU A 418 0.84 14.24 12.01
C GLU A 418 0.09 13.49 10.93
N THR A 419 -0.88 14.19 10.32
CA THR A 419 -1.66 13.70 9.18
C THR A 419 -2.00 14.85 8.26
N LEU A 420 -2.22 14.53 6.98
CA LEU A 420 -2.76 15.46 6.00
C LEU A 420 -4.28 15.39 6.01
N VAL A 421 -4.94 16.53 6.08
CA VAL A 421 -6.40 16.65 6.04
C VAL A 421 -6.82 17.56 4.89
N ARG A 422 -7.96 17.24 4.28
CA ARG A 422 -8.58 18.10 3.26
C ARG A 422 -9.20 19.32 3.94
N GLY A 423 -8.82 20.51 3.52
CA GLY A 423 -9.30 21.76 4.09
C GLY A 423 -10.83 21.91 4.05
N GLU A 424 -11.48 21.38 2.99
CA GLU A 424 -12.93 21.43 2.75
C GLU A 424 -13.78 20.69 3.79
N ARG A 425 -13.23 19.65 4.44
CA ARG A 425 -14.01 18.84 5.40
C ARG A 425 -14.32 19.59 6.70
N GLY A 426 -13.51 20.58 7.06
CA GLY A 426 -13.69 21.43 8.27
C GLY A 426 -13.67 20.69 9.62
N GLU A 427 -13.46 19.36 9.62
CA GLU A 427 -13.49 18.51 10.81
C GLU A 427 -12.63 17.25 10.63
N TYR A 428 -11.97 16.84 11.71
CA TYR A 428 -11.22 15.59 11.83
C TYR A 428 -11.30 15.04 13.25
N VAL A 429 -11.37 13.71 13.41
CA VAL A 429 -11.36 13.07 14.73
C VAL A 429 -10.04 12.34 14.92
N VAL A 430 -9.21 12.85 15.84
CA VAL A 430 -7.99 12.19 16.29
C VAL A 430 -8.39 11.06 17.23
N THR A 431 -7.94 9.84 16.94
CA THR A 431 -8.25 8.63 17.69
C THR A 431 -6.98 8.02 18.28
N ALA A 432 -7.12 6.99 19.12
CA ALA A 432 -6.00 6.29 19.78
C ALA A 432 -5.12 7.20 20.68
N LEU A 433 -5.71 8.22 21.30
CA LEU A 433 -5.03 9.05 22.30
C LEU A 433 -5.13 8.41 23.69
N GLN A 434 -4.17 8.73 24.56
CA GLN A 434 -4.25 8.34 25.96
C GLN A 434 -5.46 9.04 26.62
N PRO A 435 -6.38 8.29 27.25
CA PRO A 435 -7.55 8.88 27.92
C PRO A 435 -7.12 9.92 28.95
N ARG A 436 -7.85 11.05 29.02
CA ARG A 436 -7.61 12.17 29.96
C ARG A 436 -6.27 12.91 29.81
N ALA A 437 -5.37 12.49 28.91
CA ALA A 437 -4.11 13.20 28.67
C ALA A 437 -4.34 14.51 27.89
N ALA A 438 -3.51 15.52 28.16
CA ALA A 438 -3.53 16.80 27.45
C ALA A 438 -2.72 16.72 26.16
N TYR A 439 -3.29 17.21 25.06
CA TYR A 439 -2.66 17.28 23.76
C TYR A 439 -2.68 18.71 23.22
N ARG A 440 -1.55 19.13 22.65
CA ARG A 440 -1.44 20.34 21.84
C ARG A 440 -1.63 19.95 20.38
N VAL A 441 -2.66 20.48 19.75
CA VAL A 441 -3.02 20.23 18.36
C VAL A 441 -2.74 21.49 17.55
N CYS A 442 -2.05 21.35 16.41
CA CYS A 442 -1.68 22.44 15.53
C CYS A 442 -2.06 22.11 14.08
N LEU A 443 -2.58 23.11 13.37
CA LEU A 443 -2.97 23.05 11.96
C LEU A 443 -2.11 24.04 11.16
N SER A 444 -1.47 23.58 10.10
CA SER A 444 -0.64 24.41 9.21
C SER A 444 -1.02 24.20 7.75
N ALA A 445 -1.09 25.28 6.97
CA ALA A 445 -1.26 25.20 5.52
C ALA A 445 0.02 24.70 4.84
N LEU A 446 -0.13 23.92 3.77
CA LEU A 446 0.98 23.51 2.90
C LEU A 446 1.02 24.46 1.71
N ASP A 447 1.50 25.69 1.94
CA ASP A 447 1.67 26.70 0.90
C ASP A 447 3.02 26.53 0.16
N PRO A 448 3.14 26.95 -1.12
CA PRO A 448 4.42 26.99 -1.83
C PRO A 448 5.45 27.87 -1.10
N PRO A 449 6.77 27.63 -1.29
CA PRO A 449 7.81 28.30 -0.53
C PRO A 449 7.80 29.81 -0.77
N GLY A 450 7.37 30.60 0.22
CA GLY A 450 7.39 32.06 0.16
C GLY A 450 6.45 32.79 1.13
N ILE A 451 5.39 32.15 1.63
CA ILE A 451 4.45 32.77 2.60
C ILE A 451 4.34 31.85 3.82
N ALA A 452 5.06 32.17 4.90
CA ALA A 452 4.98 31.42 6.15
C ALA A 452 3.81 31.92 7.00
N THR A 453 2.64 31.29 6.86
CA THR A 453 1.51 31.51 7.79
C THR A 453 1.80 30.79 9.12
N PRO A 454 1.66 31.46 10.28
CA PRO A 454 1.89 30.82 11.57
C PRO A 454 0.85 29.71 11.82
N PRO A 455 1.26 28.56 12.39
CA PRO A 455 0.36 27.43 12.62
C PRO A 455 -0.69 27.77 13.68
N LEU A 456 -1.95 27.40 13.40
CA LEU A 456 -3.06 27.57 14.35
C LEU A 456 -3.02 26.44 15.37
N CYS A 457 -2.77 26.76 16.64
CA CYS A 457 -2.63 25.76 17.70
C CYS A 457 -3.66 25.96 18.82
N ALA A 458 -4.21 24.86 19.34
CA ALA A 458 -5.04 24.83 20.53
C ALA A 458 -4.69 23.62 21.42
N GLN A 459 -5.08 23.65 22.69
CA GLN A 459 -4.85 22.56 23.64
C GLN A 459 -6.17 22.03 24.19
N ALA A 460 -6.30 20.71 24.28
CA ALA A 460 -7.45 20.04 24.89
C ALA A 460 -7.06 18.70 25.51
N ARG A 461 -7.90 18.19 26.43
CA ARG A 461 -7.74 16.85 27.01
C ARG A 461 -8.58 15.83 26.24
N ALA A 462 -7.99 14.66 25.97
CA ALA A 462 -8.70 13.56 25.33
C ALA A 462 -9.84 13.04 26.22
N GLY A 463 -10.96 12.66 25.60
CA GLY A 463 -12.12 12.15 26.33
C GLY A 463 -11.80 10.88 27.13
N GLY A 464 -12.37 10.78 28.34
CA GLY A 464 -12.25 9.56 29.15
C GLY A 464 -13.12 8.42 28.60
N GLU A 465 -12.88 7.20 29.07
CA GLU A 465 -13.84 6.11 28.92
C GLU A 465 -15.07 6.42 29.79
N THR A 466 -16.19 6.76 29.15
CA THR A 466 -17.49 6.79 29.81
C THR A 466 -18.16 5.44 29.59
N THR A 467 -18.54 4.77 30.68
CA THR A 467 -19.48 3.63 30.68
C THR A 467 -20.73 3.98 29.89
N PRO A 468 -21.32 3.04 29.13
CA PRO A 468 -22.47 3.33 28.29
C PRO A 468 -23.69 3.67 29.15
N VAL A 469 -24.16 4.91 29.06
CA VAL A 469 -25.49 5.29 29.53
C VAL A 469 -26.47 4.88 28.44
N SER A 470 -27.47 4.08 28.81
CA SER A 470 -28.53 3.56 27.94
C SER A 470 -29.20 4.65 27.09
N PRO A 471 -29.56 4.36 25.83
CA PRO A 471 -30.29 5.32 25.01
C PRO A 471 -31.73 5.46 25.55
N GLY A 472 -32.11 6.68 25.93
CA GLY A 472 -33.49 7.05 26.19
C GLY A 472 -34.36 6.92 24.92
N PRO A 473 -35.69 6.85 25.07
CA PRO A 473 -36.59 6.48 23.98
C PRO A 473 -36.62 7.55 22.86
N PRO A 474 -36.83 7.16 21.60
CA PRO A 474 -36.88 8.09 20.48
C PRO A 474 -38.17 8.94 20.52
N PRO A 475 -38.13 10.20 20.05
CA PRO A 475 -39.33 11.04 19.95
C PRO A 475 -40.27 10.55 18.83
N PRO A 476 -41.60 10.74 18.98
CA PRO A 476 -42.58 10.22 18.04
C PRO A 476 -42.56 10.98 16.70
N ARG A 477 -42.70 10.22 15.61
CA ARG A 477 -43.05 10.70 14.27
C ARG A 477 -44.58 10.75 14.17
N ASP A 478 -45.12 11.92 13.87
CA ASP A 478 -46.23 12.17 12.92
C ASP A 478 -46.94 13.50 13.26
N ALA A 479 -46.69 14.53 12.45
CA ALA A 479 -47.62 15.64 12.24
C ALA A 479 -47.35 16.30 10.86
N PRO A 480 -48.38 16.53 10.03
CA PRO A 480 -48.27 17.08 8.67
C PRO A 480 -48.02 18.60 8.65
N PRO A 481 -47.67 19.20 7.48
CA PRO A 481 -46.97 20.47 7.41
C PRO A 481 -47.87 21.68 7.68
N ALA A 482 -47.39 22.61 8.51
CA ALA A 482 -47.99 23.92 8.67
C ALA A 482 -47.68 24.82 7.45
N LEU A 483 -48.75 25.38 6.89
CA LEU A 483 -48.76 26.37 5.81
C LEU A 483 -47.99 27.65 6.19
N PRO A 484 -47.43 28.38 5.20
CA PRO A 484 -46.71 29.64 5.46
C PRO A 484 -47.68 30.77 5.80
N PRO A 485 -47.29 31.76 6.65
CA PRO A 485 -48.08 32.96 6.83
C PRO A 485 -48.01 33.85 5.58
N ALA A 486 -49.17 34.37 5.21
CA ALA A 486 -49.43 35.23 4.06
C ALA A 486 -48.57 36.50 4.05
N ALA A 487 -47.91 36.74 2.92
CA ALA A 487 -47.38 38.06 2.58
C ALA A 487 -48.57 38.96 2.22
N ALA A 488 -48.83 39.96 3.05
CA ALA A 488 -49.75 41.04 2.75
C ALA A 488 -49.19 41.89 1.60
N ALA A 489 -49.83 41.79 0.44
CA ALA A 489 -49.74 42.80 -0.60
C ALA A 489 -50.58 44.02 -0.18
N GLY A 490 -49.91 45.14 0.05
CA GLY A 490 -50.52 46.47 0.04
C GLY A 490 -49.89 47.28 -1.08
N GLY A 491 -50.61 47.44 -2.21
CA GLY A 491 -50.54 48.67 -3.01
C GLY A 491 -51.36 49.76 -2.30
N ALA A 492 -51.33 51.03 -2.65
CA ALA A 492 -50.68 51.77 -3.72
C ALA A 492 -50.77 53.28 -3.35
N ALA A 493 -50.00 54.08 -4.10
CA ALA A 493 -50.28 55.48 -4.47
C ALA A 493 -50.24 56.58 -3.39
N ALA A 494 -49.24 57.47 -3.51
CA ALA A 494 -49.41 58.86 -3.93
C ALA A 494 -48.06 59.44 -4.38
#